data_AF-A0A7X7QQW0-F1
#
_entry.id   AF-A0A7X7QQW0-F1
#
_cell.length_a   1.000
_cell.length_b   1.000
_cell.length_c   1.000
_cell.angle_alpha   90.00
_cell.angle_beta   90.00
_cell.angle_gamma   90.00
#
_symmetry.space_group_name_H-M   'P 1'
#
loop_
_entity.id
_entity.type
_entity.pdbx_description
1 polymer ?
#
loop_
_entity_poly.entity_id
_entity_poly.type
_entity_poly.pdbx_seq_one_letter_code
_entity_poly.pdbx_strand_id
1 'polypeptide(L)'
;GGAPDDEVIDLYQRHNQPLGGEPDTAVHHSAPLSLRFTPREGAALSFTVQRLHQVPNLAHRLSVWVRADKPTPLTLTLTPVRPGGAKSGLVMALAARDPAAKPFIPHWDDPCEPLKVNATADTAWREITLDVRRPTAPVDYYQLTVGPVQQTGGTWWIDTIRMQPVWPE
;
A
#
# COMPACT_ATOMS: atom_id res chain seq x y z
N GLY A 1 22.95 -19.96 -3.20
CA GLY A 1 21.80 -19.94 -2.29
C GLY A 1 21.61 -18.53 -1.80
N GLY A 2 20.75 -17.77 -2.48
CA GLY A 2 20.26 -16.47 -2.00
C GLY A 2 18.78 -16.65 -1.73
N ALA A 3 18.31 -16.27 -0.55
CA ALA A 3 16.89 -16.28 -0.24
C ALA A 3 16.16 -15.38 -1.25
N PRO A 4 15.00 -15.80 -1.80
CA PRO A 4 14.25 -14.95 -2.71
C PRO A 4 13.58 -13.82 -1.91
N ASP A 5 14.23 -12.66 -1.99
CA ASP A 5 13.72 -11.30 -1.96
C ASP A 5 12.71 -10.94 -0.86
N ASP A 6 13.25 -10.44 0.26
CA ASP A 6 12.62 -9.37 1.04
C ASP A 6 12.49 -8.15 0.10
N GLU A 7 11.38 -8.04 -0.62
CA GLU A 7 11.11 -6.84 -1.41
C GLU A 7 10.74 -5.69 -0.45
N VAL A 8 11.75 -4.94 0.00
CA VAL A 8 11.52 -3.62 0.56
C VAL A 8 11.00 -2.75 -0.56
N ILE A 9 9.70 -2.47 -0.52
CA ILE A 9 9.08 -1.49 -1.41
C ILE A 9 9.65 -0.13 -1.01
N ASP A 10 10.69 0.30 -1.73
CA ASP A 10 11.13 1.68 -1.69
C ASP A 10 10.03 2.52 -2.36
N LEU A 11 9.15 3.05 -1.52
CA LEU A 11 8.01 3.89 -1.88
C LEU A 11 8.37 5.03 -2.82
N TYR A 12 9.63 5.49 -2.80
CA TYR A 12 10.11 6.58 -3.63
C TYR A 12 10.50 6.15 -5.04
N GLN A 13 10.86 4.88 -5.28
CA GLN A 13 11.51 4.48 -6.52
C GLN A 13 10.66 3.62 -7.47
N ARG A 14 9.61 2.94 -7.00
CA ARG A 14 8.91 1.94 -7.85
C ARG A 14 7.47 2.24 -8.28
N HIS A 15 6.80 3.23 -7.70
CA HIS A 15 5.36 3.40 -7.93
C HIS A 15 5.01 4.86 -8.19
N ASN A 16 5.22 5.32 -9.44
CA ASN A 16 4.80 6.62 -10.00
C ASN A 16 4.02 7.51 -9.00
N GLN A 17 4.81 8.18 -8.16
CA GLN A 17 4.50 9.17 -7.13
C GLN A 17 3.42 8.79 -6.10
N PRO A 18 3.76 8.67 -4.79
CA PRO A 18 2.75 8.79 -3.75
C PRO A 18 1.99 10.11 -3.94
N LEU A 19 0.67 10.04 -4.04
CA LEU A 19 -0.16 11.23 -4.16
C LEU A 19 -0.44 11.77 -2.76
N GLY A 20 0.30 12.81 -2.37
CA GLY A 20 0.08 13.56 -1.13
C GLY A 20 1.34 13.71 -0.26
N GLY A 21 1.24 14.62 0.71
CA GLY A 21 2.31 14.91 1.69
C GLY A 21 3.45 15.76 1.13
N GLU A 22 4.12 16.49 2.02
CA GLU A 22 5.35 17.24 1.76
C GLU A 22 6.55 16.42 2.23
N PRO A 23 7.62 16.24 1.45
CA PRO A 23 8.83 15.56 1.92
C PRO A 23 9.45 16.25 3.15
N ASP A 24 9.85 15.48 4.15
CA ASP A 24 10.47 15.96 5.39
C ASP A 24 11.71 15.11 5.71
N THR A 25 12.89 15.72 5.60
CA THR A 25 14.18 15.09 5.91
C THR A 25 14.59 15.24 7.37
N ALA A 26 13.92 16.10 8.14
CA ALA A 26 14.24 16.35 9.54
C ALA A 26 13.50 15.40 10.47
N VAL A 27 12.28 14.99 10.09
CA VAL A 27 11.47 14.03 10.82
C VAL A 27 11.31 12.79 9.97
N HIS A 28 12.11 11.76 10.21
CA HIS A 28 12.03 10.48 9.50
C HIS A 28 12.29 9.30 10.46
N HIS A 29 11.98 8.08 10.01
CA HIS A 29 12.21 6.84 10.76
C HIS A 29 13.46 6.14 10.23
N SER A 30 13.33 5.38 9.14
CA SER A 30 14.40 4.56 8.57
C SER A 30 14.70 4.91 7.12
N ALA A 31 13.73 5.49 6.39
CA ALA A 31 13.98 6.03 5.06
C ALA A 31 14.79 7.34 5.13
N PRO A 32 15.42 7.79 4.02
CA PRO A 32 16.13 9.08 3.97
C PRO A 32 15.26 10.31 4.23
N LEU A 33 13.94 10.18 4.10
CA LEU A 33 12.95 11.22 4.36
C LEU A 33 11.57 10.56 4.61
N SER A 34 10.67 11.29 5.25
CA SER A 34 9.26 10.89 5.40
C SER A 34 8.32 11.85 4.66
N LEU A 35 7.05 11.50 4.54
CA LEU A 35 6.02 12.36 3.97
C LEU A 35 5.19 12.99 5.10
N ARG A 36 5.21 14.31 5.18
CA ARG A 36 4.50 15.14 6.15
C ARG A 36 3.16 15.63 5.63
N PHE A 37 2.11 15.49 6.43
CA PHE A 37 0.76 15.92 6.12
C PHE A 37 0.35 17.01 7.12
N THR A 38 0.34 18.25 6.64
CA THR A 38 -0.07 19.41 7.44
C THR A 38 -1.52 19.78 7.11
N PRO A 39 -2.41 19.92 8.11
CA PRO A 39 -3.77 20.41 7.90
C PRO A 39 -3.77 21.81 7.28
N ARG A 40 -4.16 21.91 6.01
CA ARG A 40 -4.32 23.16 5.28
C ARG A 40 -5.54 23.05 4.36
N GLU A 41 -6.21 24.17 4.12
CA GLU A 41 -7.33 24.22 3.19
C GLU A 41 -6.91 23.73 1.79
N GLY A 42 -7.67 22.80 1.22
CA GLY A 42 -7.37 22.21 -0.10
C GLY A 42 -6.22 21.19 -0.13
N ALA A 43 -5.52 20.91 0.98
CA ALA A 43 -4.47 19.91 1.01
C ALA A 43 -5.04 18.49 1.12
N ALA A 44 -4.43 17.55 0.39
CA ALA A 44 -4.69 16.12 0.59
C ALA A 44 -4.16 15.71 1.97
N LEU A 45 -5.07 15.24 2.84
CA LEU A 45 -4.73 14.71 4.16
C LEU A 45 -4.66 13.18 4.17
N SER A 46 -4.68 12.55 3.01
CA SER A 46 -4.44 11.13 2.85
C SER A 46 -3.22 10.89 1.97
N PHE A 47 -2.45 9.89 2.37
CA PHE A 47 -1.43 9.26 1.57
C PHE A 47 -2.09 8.19 0.71
N THR A 48 -1.84 8.19 -0.61
CA THR A 48 -2.35 7.14 -1.51
C THR A 48 -1.26 6.60 -2.44
N VAL A 49 -1.16 5.27 -2.50
CA VAL A 49 -0.38 4.54 -3.51
C VAL A 49 -1.36 3.74 -4.35
N GLN A 50 -1.49 4.09 -5.63
CA GLN A 50 -2.46 3.46 -6.53
C GLN A 50 -2.09 2.03 -6.89
N ARG A 51 -0.79 1.71 -6.97
CA ARG A 51 -0.28 0.41 -7.40
C ARG A 51 0.85 -0.05 -6.47
N LEU A 52 0.52 -0.46 -5.25
CA LEU A 52 1.53 -0.74 -4.21
C LEU A 52 2.33 -2.02 -4.48
N HIS A 53 1.75 -3.07 -5.08
CA HIS A 53 2.43 -4.35 -5.26
C HIS A 53 1.70 -5.24 -6.28
N GLN A 54 2.42 -6.02 -7.10
CA GLN A 54 1.85 -7.09 -7.92
C GLN A 54 1.90 -8.39 -7.14
N VAL A 55 0.77 -9.09 -6.98
CA VAL A 55 0.64 -10.13 -5.96
C VAL A 55 1.01 -11.50 -6.54
N PRO A 56 2.14 -12.12 -6.12
CA PRO A 56 2.30 -13.56 -6.26
C PRO A 56 1.25 -14.24 -5.38
N ASN A 57 0.69 -15.38 -5.81
CA ASN A 57 -0.44 -16.10 -5.19
C ASN A 57 -0.14 -16.62 -3.76
N LEU A 58 0.16 -15.73 -2.81
CA LEU A 58 0.64 -15.95 -1.45
C LEU A 58 -0.06 -14.96 -0.49
N ALA A 59 -0.08 -15.29 0.80
CA ALA A 59 -0.45 -14.35 1.84
C ALA A 59 0.69 -13.35 2.06
N HIS A 60 0.37 -12.15 2.56
CA HIS A 60 1.34 -11.09 2.81
C HIS A 60 1.04 -10.37 4.13
N ARG A 61 2.02 -9.64 4.65
CA ARG A 61 1.86 -8.66 5.70
C ARG A 61 2.26 -7.29 5.17
N LEU A 62 1.32 -6.35 5.21
CA LEU A 62 1.59 -4.94 4.99
C LEU A 62 2.03 -4.33 6.32
N SER A 63 3.11 -3.55 6.32
CA SER A 63 3.49 -2.70 7.45
C SER A 63 3.76 -1.27 7.02
N VAL A 64 3.40 -0.31 7.88
CA VAL A 64 3.50 1.13 7.62
C VAL A 64 3.94 1.85 8.88
N TRP A 65 5.00 2.64 8.79
CA TRP A 65 5.45 3.49 9.89
C TRP A 65 4.78 4.87 9.86
N VAL A 66 4.14 5.25 10.97
CA VAL A 66 3.44 6.53 11.13
C VAL A 66 3.83 7.25 12.41
N ARG A 67 3.67 8.58 12.41
CA ARG A 67 3.87 9.47 13.57
C ARG A 67 2.90 10.65 13.47
N ALA A 68 2.57 11.28 14.60
CA ALA A 68 1.82 12.54 14.64
C ALA A 68 2.32 13.48 15.75
N ASP A 69 2.07 14.78 15.63
CA ASP A 69 2.45 15.77 16.66
C ASP A 69 1.56 15.69 17.91
N LYS A 70 0.35 15.16 17.75
CA LYS A 70 -0.62 14.85 18.80
C LYS A 70 -1.37 13.56 18.46
N PRO A 71 -2.03 12.90 19.44
CA PRO A 71 -2.83 11.70 19.18
C PRO A 71 -3.80 11.92 18.02
N THR A 72 -3.59 11.17 16.94
CA THR A 72 -4.29 11.32 15.67
C THR A 72 -4.80 9.96 15.21
N PRO A 73 -6.12 9.71 15.21
CA PRO A 73 -6.70 8.48 14.69
C PRO A 73 -6.50 8.39 13.17
N LEU A 74 -5.82 7.36 12.70
CA LEU A 74 -5.60 7.05 11.30
C LEU A 74 -6.35 5.78 10.92
N THR A 75 -6.85 5.75 9.67
CA THR A 75 -7.33 4.55 9.01
C THR A 75 -6.36 4.20 7.89
N LEU A 76 -5.89 2.96 7.91
CA LEU A 76 -5.21 2.34 6.78
C LEU A 76 -6.21 1.45 6.04
N THR A 77 -6.35 1.66 4.74
CA THR A 77 -7.20 0.87 3.84
C THR A 77 -6.35 0.29 2.73
N LEU A 78 -6.43 -1.02 2.54
CA LEU A 78 -5.83 -1.73 1.42
C LEU A 78 -6.93 -2.34 0.55
N THR A 79 -7.08 -1.83 -0.66
CA THR A 79 -8.12 -2.25 -1.61
C THR A 79 -7.49 -3.13 -2.69
N PRO A 80 -7.91 -4.39 -2.85
CA PRO A 80 -7.47 -5.21 -3.97
C PRO A 80 -8.08 -4.69 -5.28
N VAL A 81 -7.25 -4.58 -6.33
CA VAL A 81 -7.70 -4.18 -7.66
C VAL A 81 -7.65 -5.38 -8.60
N ARG A 82 -8.79 -5.70 -9.22
CA ARG A 82 -8.88 -6.78 -10.20
C ARG A 82 -8.28 -6.35 -11.55
N PRO A 83 -7.79 -7.31 -12.35
CA PRO A 83 -7.42 -7.06 -13.73
C PRO A 83 -8.62 -6.53 -14.54
N GLY A 84 -8.59 -5.28 -14.99
CA GLY A 84 -9.69 -4.64 -15.73
C GLY A 84 -9.86 -5.09 -17.19
N GLY A 85 -9.33 -6.26 -17.55
CA GLY A 85 -9.37 -6.82 -18.90
C GLY A 85 -8.00 -7.09 -19.51
N ALA A 86 -7.98 -7.41 -20.81
CA ALA A 86 -6.84 -8.00 -21.52
C ALA A 86 -5.55 -7.15 -21.60
N LYS A 87 -5.59 -5.88 -21.16
CA LYS A 87 -4.45 -4.96 -21.12
C LYS A 87 -3.91 -4.71 -19.70
N SER A 88 -4.46 -5.35 -18.69
CA SER A 88 -3.99 -5.25 -17.30
C SER A 88 -2.61 -5.89 -17.12
N GLY A 89 -1.89 -5.48 -16.07
CA GLY A 89 -0.49 -5.89 -15.85
C GLY A 89 -0.36 -7.40 -15.67
N LEU A 90 -1.20 -7.97 -14.80
CA LEU A 90 -1.28 -9.40 -14.53
C LEU A 90 -1.63 -10.21 -15.79
N VAL A 91 -2.61 -9.74 -16.57
CA VAL A 91 -2.99 -10.42 -17.83
C VAL A 91 -1.82 -10.43 -18.80
N MET A 92 -1.13 -9.29 -18.97
CA MET A 92 0.03 -9.22 -19.85
C MET A 92 1.19 -10.11 -19.35
N ALA A 93 1.42 -10.19 -18.04
CA ALA A 93 2.42 -11.06 -17.45
C ALA A 93 2.10 -12.54 -17.64
N LEU A 94 0.83 -12.93 -17.50
CA LEU A 94 0.35 -14.29 -17.77
C LEU A 94 0.47 -14.63 -19.26
N ALA A 95 0.03 -13.74 -20.15
CA ALA A 95 0.11 -13.91 -21.60
C ALA A 95 1.56 -13.96 -22.12
N ALA A 96 2.51 -13.30 -21.45
CA ALA A 96 3.92 -13.41 -21.79
C ALA A 96 4.49 -14.81 -21.46
N ARG A 97 3.94 -15.49 -20.45
CA ARG A 97 4.32 -16.86 -20.08
C ARG A 97 3.61 -17.91 -20.95
N ASP A 98 2.36 -17.66 -21.29
CA ASP A 98 1.56 -18.48 -22.20
C ASP A 98 0.64 -17.60 -23.07
N PRO A 99 1.04 -17.28 -24.31
CA PRO A 99 0.24 -16.45 -25.21
C PRO A 99 -1.15 -17.01 -25.52
N ALA A 100 -1.33 -18.34 -25.44
CA ALA A 100 -2.61 -18.99 -25.71
C ALA A 100 -3.62 -18.82 -24.57
N ALA A 101 -3.17 -18.41 -23.37
CA ALA A 101 -4.03 -18.17 -22.22
C ALA A 101 -4.88 -16.90 -22.34
N LYS A 102 -4.45 -15.91 -23.17
CA LYS A 102 -5.06 -14.58 -23.29
C LYS A 102 -6.60 -14.56 -23.49
N PRO A 103 -7.20 -15.36 -24.40
CA PRO A 103 -8.66 -15.40 -24.58
C PRO A 103 -9.42 -16.09 -23.45
N PHE A 104 -8.73 -16.79 -22.54
CA PHE A 104 -9.33 -17.55 -21.44
C PHE A 104 -9.19 -16.85 -20.08
N ILE A 105 -8.56 -15.68 -20.02
CA ILE A 105 -8.43 -14.96 -18.76
C ILE A 105 -9.78 -14.35 -18.40
N PRO A 106 -10.40 -14.75 -17.27
CA PRO A 106 -11.72 -14.28 -16.90
C PRO A 106 -11.76 -12.76 -16.76
N HIS A 107 -12.90 -12.17 -17.07
CA HIS A 107 -13.24 -10.84 -16.57
C HIS A 107 -13.74 -10.99 -15.13
N TRP A 108 -13.24 -10.15 -14.23
CA TRP A 108 -13.61 -10.16 -12.82
C TRP A 108 -14.31 -8.86 -12.46
N ASP A 109 -15.64 -8.89 -12.51
CA ASP A 109 -16.48 -7.72 -12.24
C ASP A 109 -16.93 -7.64 -10.76
N ASP A 110 -16.68 -8.69 -9.98
CA ASP A 110 -17.03 -8.71 -8.56
C ASP A 110 -16.21 -7.68 -7.77
N PRO A 111 -16.86 -6.83 -6.96
CA PRO A 111 -16.17 -5.85 -6.14
C PRO A 111 -15.28 -6.55 -5.10
N CYS A 112 -14.05 -6.06 -4.96
CA CYS A 112 -13.16 -6.48 -3.89
C CYS A 112 -13.49 -5.76 -2.59
N GLU A 113 -13.68 -6.51 -1.51
CA GLU A 113 -13.80 -5.93 -0.18
C GLU A 113 -12.46 -5.31 0.28
N PRO A 114 -12.42 -4.02 0.66
CA PRO A 114 -11.22 -3.41 1.22
C PRO A 114 -10.90 -3.96 2.60
N LEU A 115 -9.62 -4.23 2.84
CA LEU A 115 -9.09 -4.52 4.17
C LEU A 115 -8.83 -3.20 4.89
N LYS A 116 -9.22 -3.10 6.16
CA LYS A 116 -9.11 -1.86 6.94
C LYS A 116 -8.57 -2.13 8.34
N VAL A 117 -7.69 -1.25 8.80
CA VAL A 117 -7.23 -1.20 10.20
C VAL A 117 -7.23 0.24 10.68
N ASN A 118 -7.72 0.45 11.90
CA ASN A 118 -7.68 1.74 12.58
C ASN A 118 -6.57 1.70 13.63
N ALA A 119 -5.79 2.78 13.71
CA ALA A 119 -4.72 2.94 14.69
C ALA A 119 -4.61 4.39 15.12
N THR A 120 -3.94 4.65 16.24
CA THR A 120 -3.63 6.01 16.69
C THR A 120 -2.14 6.26 16.51
N ALA A 121 -1.80 7.26 15.69
CA ALA A 121 -0.46 7.81 15.63
C ALA A 121 -0.28 8.86 16.74
N ASP A 122 0.91 8.94 17.30
CA ASP A 122 1.28 9.93 18.31
C ASP A 122 2.74 10.38 18.12
N THR A 123 3.32 11.02 19.13
CA THR A 123 4.65 11.64 19.03
C THR A 123 5.77 10.65 18.79
N ALA A 124 5.55 9.34 19.01
CA ALA A 124 6.48 8.28 18.67
C ALA A 124 6.16 7.65 17.31
N TRP A 125 7.19 7.13 16.64
CA TRP A 125 6.99 6.30 15.45
C TRP A 125 6.31 4.99 15.85
N ARG A 126 5.24 4.63 15.15
CA ARG A 126 4.46 3.41 15.35
C ARG A 126 4.34 2.65 14.05
N GLU A 127 4.51 1.34 14.12
CA GLU A 127 4.23 0.46 12.99
C GLU A 127 2.77 0.00 13.04
N ILE A 128 2.03 0.26 11.97
CA ILE A 128 0.71 -0.29 11.72
C ILE A 128 0.88 -1.48 10.80
N THR A 129 0.34 -2.63 11.19
CA THR A 129 0.37 -3.86 10.38
C THR A 129 -1.02 -4.27 9.94
N LEU A 130 -1.10 -4.91 8.77
CA LEU A 130 -2.31 -5.47 8.21
C LEU A 130 -1.97 -6.81 7.56
N ASP A 131 -2.54 -7.90 8.08
CA ASP A 131 -2.41 -9.22 7.47
C ASP A 131 -3.31 -9.33 6.24
N VAL A 132 -2.70 -9.64 5.11
CA VAL A 132 -3.34 -9.78 3.80
C VAL A 132 -3.39 -11.26 3.46
N ARG A 133 -4.57 -11.87 3.61
CA ARG A 133 -4.77 -13.28 3.29
C ARG A 133 -4.48 -13.54 1.81
N ARG A 134 -4.04 -14.77 1.50
CA ARG A 134 -3.91 -15.24 0.13
C ARG A 134 -5.22 -14.97 -0.62
N PRO A 135 -5.18 -14.26 -1.77
CA PRO A 135 -6.41 -13.89 -2.45
C PRO A 135 -7.06 -15.13 -3.08
N THR A 136 -8.39 -15.24 -2.97
CA THR A 136 -9.19 -16.33 -3.55
C THR A 136 -9.43 -16.16 -5.05
N ALA A 137 -9.12 -14.98 -5.59
CA ALA A 137 -9.19 -14.66 -7.00
C ALA A 137 -8.02 -13.74 -7.40
N PRO A 138 -7.66 -13.63 -8.69
CA PRO A 138 -6.50 -12.85 -9.13
C PRO A 138 -6.59 -11.36 -8.79
N VAL A 139 -5.47 -10.80 -8.29
CA VAL A 139 -5.33 -9.38 -7.94
C VAL A 139 -4.20 -8.82 -8.81
N ASP A 140 -4.49 -7.75 -9.56
CA ASP A 140 -3.49 -7.09 -10.41
C ASP A 140 -2.53 -6.28 -9.54
N TYR A 141 -3.08 -5.50 -8.62
CA TYR A 141 -2.33 -4.77 -7.60
C TYR A 141 -3.21 -4.39 -6.40
N TYR A 142 -2.58 -3.91 -5.33
CA TYR A 142 -3.28 -3.25 -4.23
C TYR A 142 -3.20 -1.73 -4.34
N GLN A 143 -4.30 -1.06 -4.01
CA GLN A 143 -4.32 0.36 -3.69
C GLN A 143 -4.24 0.53 -2.18
N LEU A 144 -3.30 1.35 -1.70
CA LEU A 144 -3.18 1.73 -0.30
C LEU A 144 -3.63 3.16 -0.09
N THR A 145 -4.45 3.39 0.93
CA THR A 145 -4.81 4.71 1.42
C THR A 145 -4.60 4.77 2.92
N VAL A 146 -3.87 5.76 3.40
CA VAL A 146 -3.68 6.06 4.83
C VAL A 146 -4.10 7.49 5.08
N GLY A 147 -4.95 7.74 6.07
CA GLY A 147 -5.35 9.10 6.41
C GLY A 147 -6.11 9.17 7.73
N PRO A 148 -6.35 10.36 8.26
CA PRO A 148 -7.03 10.52 9.52
C PRO A 148 -8.53 10.20 9.38
N VAL A 149 -9.12 9.58 10.41
CA VAL A 149 -10.55 9.21 10.46
C VAL A 149 -11.44 10.45 10.31
N GLN A 150 -10.97 11.58 10.84
CA GLN A 150 -11.58 12.89 10.75
C GLN A 150 -10.47 13.92 10.65
N GLN A 151 -10.74 15.09 10.06
CA GLN A 151 -9.73 16.14 9.98
C GLN A 151 -9.33 16.60 11.38
N THR A 152 -8.16 16.13 11.83
CA THR A 152 -7.50 16.62 13.02
C THR A 152 -6.59 17.76 12.59
N GLY A 153 -6.63 18.91 13.27
CA GLY A 153 -5.67 20.00 13.05
C GLY A 153 -4.24 19.67 13.52
N GLY A 154 -3.80 18.41 13.44
CA GLY A 154 -2.46 17.94 13.80
C GLY A 154 -1.69 17.50 12.57
N THR A 155 -0.38 17.72 12.60
CA THR A 155 0.53 17.24 11.57
C THR A 155 0.83 15.76 11.80
N TRP A 156 0.83 14.98 10.73
CA TRP A 156 1.21 13.56 10.79
C TRP A 156 2.18 13.20 9.68
N TRP A 157 2.93 12.12 9.88
CA TRP A 157 3.94 11.64 8.95
C TRP A 157 3.74 10.17 8.66
N ILE A 158 4.10 9.78 7.44
CA ILE A 158 4.25 8.39 7.02
C ILE A 158 5.67 8.20 6.48
N ASP A 159 6.28 7.09 6.82
CA ASP A 159 7.61 6.72 6.36
C ASP A 159 7.51 5.38 5.62
N THR A 160 8.42 4.47 5.91
CA THR A 160 8.61 3.18 5.28
C THR A 160 7.31 2.35 5.24
N ILE A 161 6.98 1.84 4.06
CA ILE A 161 5.92 0.87 3.82
C ILE A 161 6.55 -0.40 3.29
N ARG A 162 6.12 -1.56 3.79
CA ARG A 162 6.62 -2.86 3.37
C ARG A 162 5.46 -3.82 3.10
N MET A 163 5.62 -4.65 2.09
CA MET A 163 4.72 -5.75 1.79
C MET A 163 5.57 -7.02 1.76
N GLN A 164 5.44 -7.87 2.78
CA GLN A 164 6.27 -9.07 2.91
C GLN A 164 5.42 -10.33 2.71
N PRO A 165 5.88 -11.33 1.94
CA PRO A 165 5.17 -12.59 1.83
C PRO A 165 5.15 -13.33 3.17
N VAL A 166 4.02 -13.95 3.48
CA VAL A 166 3.86 -14.86 4.62
C VAL A 166 3.78 -16.28 4.06
N TRP A 167 4.83 -17.06 4.29
CA TRP A 167 4.90 -18.45 3.86
C TRP A 167 4.03 -19.33 4.78
N PRO A 168 3.21 -20.23 4.23
CA PRO A 168 2.55 -21.24 5.05
C PRO A 168 3.62 -22.15 5.67
N GLU A 169 3.42 -22.51 6.94
CA GLU A 169 4.22 -23.53 7.65
C GLU A 169 4.13 -24.90 6.99
#